data_AF-A0A7V8C7C5-F1
#
_entry.id   AF-A0A7V8C7C5-F1
#
_cell.length_a   1.000
_cell.length_b   1.000
_cell.length_c   1.000
_cell.angle_alpha   90.00
_cell.angle_beta   90.00
_cell.angle_gamma   90.00
#
_symmetry.space_group_name_H-M   'P 1'
#
loop_
_entity.id
_entity.type
_entity.pdbx_description
1 polymer ?
#
loop_
_entity_poly.entity_id
_entity_poly.type
_entity_poly.pdbx_seq_one_letter_code
_entity_poly.pdbx_strand_id
1 'polypeptide(L)' 'MTYTHLTTDELVIIESYFKMNQSVAKTAHCLNRSRQTIHKVYLFFKQGKSALE' A
#
# COMPACT_ATOMS: atom_id res chain seq x y z
N MET A 1 10.72 -8.98 -6.28
CA MET A 1 9.77 -8.54 -5.22
C MET A 1 8.39 -8.39 -5.83
N THR A 2 7.35 -8.88 -5.18
CA THR A 2 5.95 -9.03 -5.68
C THR A 2 5.25 -7.70 -6.04
N TYR A 3 5.93 -6.56 -5.90
CA TYR A 3 5.45 -5.23 -6.22
C TYR A 3 6.39 -4.49 -7.19
N THR A 4 6.88 -5.17 -8.23
CA THR A 4 7.79 -4.59 -9.25
C THR A 4 7.30 -3.28 -9.90
N HIS A 5 6.03 -2.93 -9.71
CA HIS A 5 5.41 -1.72 -10.25
C HIS A 5 5.17 -0.61 -9.22
N LEU A 6 5.46 -0.82 -7.93
CA LEU A 6 5.39 0.21 -6.89
C LEU A 6 6.80 0.62 -6.51
N THR A 7 7.06 1.92 -6.47
CA THR A 7 8.32 2.42 -5.93
C THR A 7 8.32 2.29 -4.40
N THR A 8 9.51 2.27 -3.79
CA THR A 8 9.65 2.28 -2.33
C THR A 8 8.96 3.49 -1.70
N ASP A 9 8.97 4.64 -2.39
CA ASP A 9 8.29 5.86 -1.97
C ASP A 9 6.77 5.65 -1.88
N GLU A 10 6.16 5.06 -2.92
CA GLU A 10 4.74 4.72 -2.89
C GLU A 10 4.40 3.74 -1.75
N LEU A 11 5.26 2.75 -1.48
CA LEU A 11 5.06 1.82 -0.36
C LEU A 11 5.08 2.54 1.00
N VAL A 12 6.01 3.47 1.22
CA VAL A 12 6.09 4.27 2.46
C VAL A 12 4.85 5.16 2.63
N ILE A 13 4.35 5.75 1.55
CA ILE A 13 3.11 6.54 1.56
C ILE A 13 1.90 5.64 1.89
N ILE A 14 1.79 4.47 1.26
CA ILE A 14 0.69 3.51 1.53
C ILE A 14 0.75 3.04 2.99
N GLU A 15 1.94 2.80 3.54
CA GLU A 15 2.12 2.42 4.94
C GLU A 15 1.66 3.53 5.90
N SER A 16 2.01 4.78 5.58
CA SER A 16 1.57 5.95 6.35
C SER A 16 0.04 6.07 6.33
N TYR A 17 -0.59 5.93 5.17
CA TYR A 17 -2.05 5.92 5.03
C TYR A 17 -2.70 4.74 5.74
N PHE A 18 -2.07 3.57 5.74
CA PHE A 18 -2.53 2.40 6.49
C PHE A 18 -2.52 2.67 8.01
N LYS A 19 -1.44 3.25 8.54
CA LYS A 19 -1.33 3.66 9.96
C LYS A 19 -2.40 4.70 10.32
N MET A 20 -2.74 5.60 9.40
CA MET A 20 -3.82 6.58 9.55
C MET A 20 -5.24 6.01 9.37
N ASN A 21 -5.40 4.68 9.23
CA ASN A 21 -6.69 4.02 9.00
C ASN A 21 -7.42 4.53 7.73
N GLN A 22 -6.67 5.02 6.74
CA GLN A 22 -7.24 5.52 5.50
C GLN A 22 -7.79 4.36 4.67
N SER A 23 -8.94 4.58 4.01
CA SER A 23 -9.57 3.56 3.18
C SER A 23 -8.75 3.23 1.93
N VAL A 24 -8.73 1.95 1.55
CA VAL A 24 -8.05 1.43 0.35
C VAL A 24 -8.48 2.19 -0.91
N ALA A 25 -9.76 2.53 -1.02
CA ALA A 25 -10.30 3.26 -2.17
C ALA A 25 -9.71 4.67 -2.28
N LYS A 26 -9.57 5.39 -1.16
CA LYS A 26 -9.00 6.74 -1.13
C LYS A 26 -7.52 6.70 -1.46
N THR A 27 -6.77 5.77 -0.86
CA THR A 27 -5.35 5.57 -1.15
C THR A 27 -5.10 5.19 -2.62
N ALA A 28 -5.95 4.32 -3.20
CA ALA A 28 -5.89 3.97 -4.62
C ALA A 28 -6.13 5.17 -5.54
N HIS A 29 -7.08 6.02 -5.18
CA HIS A 29 -7.35 7.25 -5.93
C HIS A 29 -6.20 8.26 -5.83
N CYS A 30 -5.65 8.48 -4.63
CA CYS A 30 -4.52 9.39 -4.41
C CYS A 30 -3.26 8.97 -5.18
N LEU A 31 -2.97 7.67 -5.25
CA LEU A 31 -1.79 7.15 -5.93
C LEU A 31 -2.04 6.84 -7.41
N ASN A 32 -3.25 7.10 -7.91
CA ASN A 32 -3.68 6.74 -9.27
C ASN A 32 -3.42 5.25 -9.60
N ARG A 33 -3.63 4.38 -8.60
CA ARG A 33 -3.40 2.93 -8.69
C ARG A 33 -4.71 2.16 -8.63
N SER A 34 -4.69 0.95 -9.16
CA SER A 34 -5.81 0.02 -9.03
C SER A 34 -6.07 -0.31 -7.56
N ARG A 35 -7.35 -0.34 -7.16
CA ARG A 35 -7.78 -0.75 -5.82
C ARG A 35 -7.22 -2.11 -5.40
N GLN A 36 -7.09 -3.06 -6.34
CA GLN A 36 -6.50 -4.37 -6.08
C GLN A 36 -5.04 -4.29 -5.66
N THR A 37 -4.25 -3.37 -6.25
CA THR A 37 -2.85 -3.17 -5.92
C THR A 37 -2.71 -2.68 -4.48
N ILE A 38 -3.45 -1.64 -4.10
CA ILE A 38 -3.43 -1.12 -2.73
C ILE A 38 -3.97 -2.15 -1.73
N HIS A 39 -5.02 -2.90 -2.09
CA HIS A 39 -5.55 -3.96 -1.24
C HIS A 39 -4.52 -5.06 -0.94
N LYS A 40 -3.73 -5.48 -1.94
CA LYS A 40 -2.63 -6.44 -1.73
C LYS A 40 -1.57 -5.90 -0.75
N VAL A 41 -1.19 -4.63 -0.90
CA VAL A 41 -0.23 -3.98 0.01
C VAL A 41 -0.80 -3.85 1.43
N TYR A 42 -2.07 -3.45 1.58
CA TYR A 42 -2.73 -3.43 2.90
C TYR A 42 -2.82 -4.81 3.53
N LEU A 43 -3.13 -5.84 2.73
CA LEU A 43 -3.16 -7.23 3.19
C LEU A 43 -1.78 -7.70 3.66
N PHE A 44 -0.72 -7.23 2.98
CA PHE A 44 0.67 -7.50 3.34
C PHE A 44 1.03 -6.85 4.68
N PHE A 45 0.68 -5.58 4.89
CA PHE A 45 0.84 -4.92 6.20
C PHE A 45 0.02 -5.59 7.31
N LYS A 46 -1.19 -6.04 6.99
CA LYS A 46 -2.06 -6.76 7.94
C LYS A 46 -1.49 -8.13 8.34
N GLN A 47 -0.66 -8.74 7.49
CA GLN A 47 0.06 -9.97 7.82
C GLN A 47 1.29 -9.73 8.72
N GLY A 48 1.52 -8.49 9.16
CA GLY A 48 2.65 -8.12 10.02
C GLY A 48 3.98 -7.99 9.28
N LYS A 49 3.96 -8.00 7.94
CA LYS A 49 5.16 -7.82 7.12
C LYS A 49 5.36 -6.35 6.80
N SER A 50 6.57 -5.84 7.03
CA SER A 50 6.92 -4.45 6.72
C SER A 50 7.24 -4.28 5.24
N ALA A 51 6.99 -3.10 4.66
CA ALA A 51 7.28 -2.83 3.23
C ALA A 51 8.76 -3.03 2.84
N LEU A 52 9.64 -3.10 3.84
CA LEU A 52 11.09 -3.21 3.73
C LEU A 52 11.65 -4.61 4.07
N GLU A 53 10.79 -5.58 4.42
CA GLU A 53 11.19 -6.97 4.72
C GLU A 53 11.14 -7.92 3.52
#